data_AF-H9FIW9-F1
#
_entry.id   AF-H9FIW9-F1
#
_cell.length_a   1.000
_cell.length_b   1.000
_cell.length_c   1.000
_cell.angle_alpha   90.00
_cell.angle_beta   90.00
_cell.angle_gamma   90.00
#
_symmetry.space_group_name_H-M   'P 1'
#
loop_
_entity.id
_entity.type
_entity.pdbx_description
1 polymer ?
#
loop_
_entity_poly.entity_id
_entity_poly.type
_entity_poly.pdbx_seq_one_letter_code
_entity_poly.pdbx_strand_id
1 'polypeptide(L)'
;FNDFDLESQFDFLAVKDGDSPDSPILGTFTGAEVPSHLTSNSHILRLEFQADHSMSGRGFNITYNTFGHNECPDPGIPINARRFGDNFQLGSSISVICEEGFIKTQGTETITCILMDGKVMWSGPIPKCGAPCGGHFSAPSGVILSPGWPGYYKDSLNCEWVIEAEPGHSIK
;
A
#
# COMPACT_ATOMS: atom_id res chain seq x y z
N PHE A 1 -5.25 -1.14 7.84
CA PHE A 1 -5.80 -2.42 8.32
C PHE A 1 -4.62 -3.29 8.71
N ASN A 2 -4.64 -3.91 9.90
CA ASN A 2 -3.57 -4.79 10.38
C ASN A 2 -3.84 -6.26 9.96
N ASP A 3 -5.10 -6.66 9.94
CA ASP A 3 -5.59 -7.95 9.45
C ASP A 3 -7.01 -7.77 8.92
N PHE A 4 -7.41 -8.57 7.93
CA PHE A 4 -8.72 -8.52 7.30
C PHE A 4 -9.07 -9.87 6.66
N ASP A 5 -10.18 -10.46 7.09
CA ASP A 5 -10.63 -11.78 6.67
C ASP A 5 -12.15 -11.89 6.88
N LEU A 6 -12.91 -11.51 5.86
CA LEU A 6 -14.37 -11.61 5.79
C LEU A 6 -14.78 -12.65 4.76
N GLU A 7 -16.02 -13.16 4.87
CA GLU A 7 -16.59 -13.98 3.81
C GLU A 7 -16.72 -13.19 2.50
N SER A 8 -16.13 -13.71 1.42
CA SER A 8 -16.14 -13.05 0.12
C SER A 8 -17.56 -12.97 -0.45
N GLN A 9 -17.97 -11.76 -0.85
CA GLN A 9 -19.26 -11.42 -1.48
C GLN A 9 -20.48 -11.39 -0.54
N PHE A 10 -20.39 -11.88 0.69
CA PHE A 10 -21.53 -11.96 1.63
C PHE A 10 -21.34 -11.07 2.86
N ASP A 11 -20.17 -11.14 3.48
CA ASP A 11 -19.77 -10.26 4.57
C ASP A 11 -19.06 -9.02 4.02
N PHE A 12 -19.43 -7.83 4.52
CA PHE A 12 -18.78 -6.60 4.11
C PHE A 12 -18.64 -5.56 5.21
N LEU A 13 -17.55 -4.79 5.11
CA LEU A 13 -17.29 -3.60 5.91
C LEU A 13 -17.35 -2.37 5.00
N ALA A 14 -18.31 -1.48 5.23
CA ALA A 14 -18.38 -0.16 4.61
C ALA A 14 -17.75 0.90 5.52
N VAL A 15 -16.87 1.73 4.96
CA VAL A 15 -16.24 2.87 5.63
C VAL A 15 -16.74 4.16 4.99
N LYS A 16 -17.33 5.06 5.79
CA LYS A 16 -17.96 6.31 5.34
C LYS A 16 -17.36 7.55 5.99
N ASP A 17 -17.21 8.61 5.20
CA ASP A 17 -16.64 9.92 5.57
C ASP A 17 -17.70 10.85 6.19
N GLY A 18 -18.10 10.56 7.43
CA GLY A 18 -19.04 11.36 8.21
C GLY A 18 -19.82 10.56 9.25
N ASP A 19 -20.77 11.22 9.92
CA ASP A 19 -21.59 10.66 11.00
C ASP A 19 -22.90 10.00 10.52
N SER A 20 -23.37 10.35 9.32
CA SER A 20 -24.63 9.91 8.74
C SER A 20 -24.51 8.57 8.01
N PRO A 21 -25.57 7.73 7.99
CA PRO A 21 -25.64 6.58 7.10
C PRO A 21 -25.49 6.93 5.61
N ASP A 22 -25.84 8.16 5.23
CA ASP A 22 -25.73 8.64 3.85
C ASP A 22 -24.40 9.35 3.55
N SER A 23 -23.46 9.32 4.49
CA SER A 23 -22.13 9.92 4.31
C SER A 23 -21.36 9.25 3.15
N PRO A 24 -20.49 10.00 2.44
CA PRO A 24 -19.73 9.47 1.31
C PRO A 24 -18.95 8.19 1.66
N ILE A 25 -19.06 7.16 0.83
CA ILE A 25 -18.35 5.89 1.04
C ILE A 25 -16.89 6.06 0.61
N LEU A 26 -15.95 5.83 1.54
CA LEU A 26 -14.52 5.74 1.25
C LEU A 26 -14.12 4.37 0.68
N GLY A 27 -14.84 3.32 1.07
CA GLY A 27 -14.68 1.99 0.52
C GLY A 27 -15.62 0.96 1.15
N THR A 28 -15.85 -0.13 0.41
CA THR A 28 -16.57 -1.33 0.87
C THR A 28 -15.66 -2.53 0.63
N PHE A 29 -15.40 -3.31 1.69
CA PHE A 29 -14.40 -4.37 1.68
C PHE A 29 -15.01 -5.71 2.05
N THR A 30 -14.52 -6.78 1.43
CA THR A 30 -14.94 -8.18 1.61
C THR A 30 -13.75 -9.11 1.31
N GLY A 31 -13.85 -10.41 1.63
CA GLY A 31 -12.79 -11.38 1.42
C GLY A 31 -11.60 -11.22 2.39
N ALA A 32 -10.46 -11.82 2.03
CA ALA A 32 -9.26 -11.88 2.88
C ALA A 32 -8.11 -10.97 2.42
N GLU A 33 -8.35 -10.08 1.44
CA GLU A 33 -7.34 -9.10 1.02
C GLU A 33 -7.35 -7.92 1.98
N VAL A 34 -6.21 -7.62 2.60
CA VAL A 34 -6.06 -6.49 3.52
C VAL A 34 -6.17 -5.17 2.75
N PRO A 35 -7.18 -4.31 3.03
CA PRO A 35 -7.34 -3.06 2.30
C PRO A 35 -6.17 -2.09 2.53
N SER A 36 -5.88 -1.28 1.51
CA SER A 36 -4.91 -0.19 1.66
C SER A 36 -5.37 0.85 2.70
N HIS A 37 -4.42 1.64 3.19
CA HIS A 37 -4.75 2.74 4.11
C HIS A 37 -5.77 3.70 3.50
N LEU A 38 -6.74 4.11 4.32
CA LEU A 38 -7.78 5.07 3.97
C LEU A 38 -7.52 6.39 4.70
N THR A 39 -7.88 7.49 4.06
CA THR A 39 -7.80 8.84 4.64
C THR A 39 -9.17 9.50 4.54
N SER A 40 -9.66 9.97 5.68
CA SER A 40 -10.90 10.76 5.80
C SER A 40 -10.66 12.22 5.39
N ASN A 41 -11.65 12.86 4.79
CA ASN A 41 -11.67 14.32 4.64
C ASN A 41 -12.44 15.02 5.77
N SER A 42 -13.23 14.27 6.55
CA SER A 42 -13.96 14.75 7.72
C SER A 42 -13.24 14.41 9.03
N HIS A 43 -13.74 15.01 10.10
CA HIS A 43 -13.38 14.71 11.49
C HIS A 43 -14.20 13.54 12.09
N ILE A 44 -15.11 12.95 11.30
CA ILE A 44 -15.92 11.81 11.71
C ILE A 44 -15.85 10.72 10.63
N LEU A 45 -15.63 9.48 11.05
CA LEU A 45 -15.75 8.28 10.22
C LEU A 45 -16.82 7.35 10.81
N ARG A 46 -17.63 6.75 9.94
CA ARG A 46 -18.59 5.70 10.29
C ARG A 46 -18.16 4.39 9.65
N LEU A 47 -18.08 3.34 10.47
CA LEU A 47 -17.81 1.97 10.02
C LEU A 47 -19.09 1.14 10.19
N GLU A 48 -19.54 0.50 9.12
CA GLU A 48 -20.71 -0.38 9.10
C GLU A 48 -20.28 -1.78 8.66
N PHE A 49 -20.30 -2.72 9.60
CA PHE A 49 -20.03 -4.13 9.33
C PHE A 49 -21.34 -4.90 9.25
N GLN A 50 -21.53 -5.66 8.18
CA GLN A 50 -22.66 -6.55 7.98
C GLN A 50 -22.13 -7.94 7.66
N ALA A 51 -22.65 -8.94 8.37
CA ALA A 51 -22.35 -10.34 8.15
C ALA A 51 -23.66 -11.11 7.91
N ASP A 52 -23.58 -12.19 7.15
CA ASP A 52 -24.75 -13.04 6.87
C ASP A 52 -24.96 -14.11 7.98
N HIS A 53 -25.83 -15.10 7.73
CA HIS A 53 -26.15 -16.14 8.71
C HIS A 53 -25.27 -17.41 8.61
N SER A 54 -24.20 -17.38 7.82
CA SER A 54 -23.30 -18.51 7.55
C SER A 54 -21.81 -18.11 7.52
N MET A 55 -20.93 -19.11 7.39
CA MET A 55 -19.49 -18.98 7.04
C MET A 55 -18.77 -17.70 7.51
N SER A 56 -18.21 -17.72 8.72
CA SER A 56 -17.47 -16.54 9.23
C SER A 56 -15.96 -16.59 8.88
N GLY A 57 -15.40 -15.43 8.51
CA GLY A 57 -13.95 -15.19 8.51
C GLY A 57 -13.41 -14.80 9.90
N ARG A 58 -12.11 -14.51 10.01
CA ARG A 58 -11.50 -14.03 11.28
C ARG A 58 -11.87 -12.59 11.66
N GLY A 59 -12.53 -11.85 10.77
CA GLY A 59 -12.94 -10.47 11.00
C GLY A 59 -11.86 -9.47 10.57
N PHE A 60 -11.76 -8.34 11.27
CA PHE A 60 -10.79 -7.29 10.94
C PHE A 60 -10.11 -6.73 12.19
N ASN A 61 -8.86 -6.29 12.00
CA ASN A 61 -8.10 -5.53 12.98
C ASN A 61 -7.73 -4.18 12.36
N ILE A 62 -8.24 -3.08 12.93
CA ILE A 62 -8.10 -1.72 12.40
C ILE A 62 -7.45 -0.82 13.46
N THR A 63 -6.36 -0.16 13.08
CA THR A 63 -5.79 0.98 13.80
C THR A 63 -6.20 2.27 13.09
N TYR A 64 -6.62 3.28 13.85
CA TYR A 64 -6.88 4.63 13.36
C TYR A 64 -5.99 5.64 14.07
N ASN A 65 -5.62 6.71 13.38
CA ASN A 65 -4.88 7.85 13.93
C ASN A 65 -5.45 9.14 13.35
N THR A 66 -5.28 10.26 14.05
CA THR A 66 -5.65 11.61 13.59
C THR A 66 -4.41 12.40 13.23
N PHE A 67 -4.53 13.34 12.29
CA PHE A 67 -3.46 14.28 11.91
C PHE A 67 -3.99 15.72 11.96
N GLY A 68 -3.09 16.67 12.14
CA GLY A 68 -3.42 18.10 12.20
C GLY A 68 -3.82 18.69 10.84
N HIS A 69 -4.49 19.84 10.83
CA HIS A 69 -4.91 20.53 9.61
C HIS A 69 -3.75 20.90 8.66
N ASN A 70 -2.55 21.09 9.21
CA ASN A 70 -1.34 21.45 8.46
C ASN A 70 -0.39 20.26 8.25
N GLU A 71 -0.90 19.05 8.40
CA GLU A 71 -0.13 17.80 8.29
C GLU A 71 -0.70 16.93 7.18
N CYS A 72 0.20 16.25 6.49
CA CYS A 72 -0.20 15.17 5.60
C CYS A 72 -0.47 13.89 6.40
N PRO A 73 -1.39 13.03 5.93
CA PRO A 73 -1.63 11.73 6.56
C PRO A 73 -0.33 10.91 6.57
N ASP A 74 -0.03 10.25 7.69
CA ASP A 74 1.10 9.31 7.74
C ASP A 74 0.88 8.21 6.69
N PRO A 75 1.79 8.05 5.70
CA PRO A 75 1.68 7.01 4.69
C PRO A 75 1.87 5.59 5.25
N GLY A 76 2.24 5.47 6.51
CA GLY A 76 2.49 4.21 7.20
C GLY A 76 3.92 3.72 6.99
N ILE A 77 4.11 2.43 7.29
CA ILE A 77 5.37 1.72 7.06
C ILE A 77 5.27 1.09 5.66
N PRO A 78 6.14 1.46 4.72
CA PRO A 78 6.05 0.92 3.36
C PRO A 78 6.44 -0.57 3.36
N ILE A 79 5.72 -1.36 2.58
CA ILE A 79 5.98 -2.80 2.43
C ILE A 79 7.13 -2.98 1.44
N ASN A 80 8.07 -3.88 1.74
CA ASN A 80 9.24 -4.18 0.90
C ASN A 80 10.12 -2.95 0.57
N ALA A 81 10.15 -1.99 1.49
CA ALA A 81 10.85 -0.72 1.31
C ALA A 81 11.23 -0.10 2.67
N ARG A 82 12.13 0.88 2.63
CA ARG A 82 12.49 1.71 3.77
C ARG A 82 12.04 3.15 3.53
N ARG A 83 11.38 3.72 4.52
CA ARG A 83 11.02 5.15 4.57
C ARG A 83 12.11 5.95 5.26
N PHE A 84 12.43 7.10 4.69
CA PHE A 84 13.30 8.12 5.26
C PHE A 84 12.51 9.39 5.50
N GLY A 85 12.64 9.95 6.71
CA GLY A 85 11.85 11.08 7.20
C GLY A 85 10.59 10.63 7.94
N ASP A 86 10.28 11.34 9.02
CA ASP A 86 9.18 11.09 9.96
C ASP A 86 8.36 12.35 10.29
N ASN A 87 8.69 13.48 9.64
CA ASN A 87 7.93 14.72 9.75
C ASN A 87 6.92 14.85 8.59
N PHE A 88 5.66 15.10 8.94
CA PHE A 88 4.54 15.21 7.99
C PHE A 88 3.93 16.60 7.91
N GLN A 89 4.53 17.60 8.57
CA GLN A 89 4.09 18.99 8.49
C GLN A 89 4.19 19.51 7.05
N LEU A 90 3.32 20.44 6.69
CA LEU A 90 3.33 21.15 5.40
C LEU A 90 4.76 21.63 5.05
N GLY A 91 5.22 21.28 3.85
CA GLY A 91 6.57 21.54 3.35
C GLY A 91 7.60 20.43 3.63
N SER A 92 7.31 19.48 4.52
CA SER A 92 8.19 18.34 4.79
C SER A 92 8.16 17.33 3.65
N SER A 93 9.25 16.58 3.48
CA SER A 93 9.34 15.51 2.48
C SER A 93 9.73 14.20 3.14
N ILE A 94 9.24 13.11 2.56
CA ILE A 94 9.73 11.76 2.87
C ILE A 94 10.23 11.11 1.58
N SER A 95 11.15 10.15 1.73
CA SER A 95 11.63 9.32 0.63
C SER A 95 11.38 7.85 0.94
N VAL A 96 10.98 7.08 -0.07
CA VAL A 96 10.78 5.64 0.02
C VAL A 96 11.71 4.95 -0.97
N ILE A 97 12.60 4.12 -0.42
CA ILE A 97 13.59 3.37 -1.19
C ILE A 97 13.27 1.88 -1.05
N CYS A 98 13.10 1.19 -2.18
CA CYS A 98 12.79 -0.23 -2.19
C CYS A 98 13.91 -1.06 -1.59
N GLU A 99 13.55 -2.15 -0.92
CA GLU A 99 14.51 -3.15 -0.47
C GLU A 99 15.09 -3.94 -1.65
N GLU A 100 16.17 -4.68 -1.42
CA GLU A 100 16.86 -5.43 -2.47
C GLU A 100 15.91 -6.43 -3.15
N GLY A 101 15.96 -6.49 -4.48
CA GLY A 101 15.08 -7.35 -5.30
C GLY A 101 13.69 -6.76 -5.59
N PHE A 102 13.32 -5.63 -4.98
CA PHE A 102 12.09 -4.90 -5.27
C PHE A 102 12.35 -3.64 -6.10
N ILE A 103 11.41 -3.29 -6.98
CA ILE A 103 11.44 -2.06 -7.77
C ILE A 103 10.26 -1.17 -7.43
N LYS A 104 10.39 0.13 -7.72
CA LYS A 104 9.29 1.09 -7.56
C LYS A 104 8.24 0.84 -8.62
N THR A 105 7.04 0.48 -8.20
CA THR A 105 5.89 0.17 -9.07
C THR A 105 4.86 1.28 -9.12
N GLN A 106 4.87 2.18 -8.13
CA GLN A 106 3.98 3.33 -8.05
C GLN A 106 4.69 4.52 -7.41
N GLY A 107 4.34 5.73 -7.87
CA GLY A 107 4.81 6.99 -7.29
C GLY A 107 6.26 7.34 -7.60
N THR A 108 6.70 8.45 -7.03
CA THR A 108 8.08 8.96 -7.13
C THR A 108 8.92 8.47 -5.95
N GLU A 109 10.22 8.75 -5.92
CA GLU A 109 11.03 8.40 -4.73
C GLU A 109 10.68 9.24 -3.53
N THR A 110 10.52 10.53 -3.78
CA THR A 110 10.26 11.53 -2.76
C THR A 110 8.90 12.14 -3.02
N ILE A 111 8.13 12.29 -1.95
CA ILE A 111 6.88 13.05 -1.93
C ILE A 111 7.00 14.16 -0.89
N THR A 112 6.38 15.28 -1.17
CA THR A 112 6.40 16.46 -0.30
C THR A 112 4.98 16.77 0.16
N CYS A 113 4.83 17.12 1.42
CA CYS A 113 3.56 17.56 1.96
C CYS A 113 3.27 18.98 1.45
N ILE A 114 2.22 19.15 0.65
CA ILE A 114 1.90 20.41 -0.02
C ILE A 114 0.46 20.82 0.23
N LEU A 115 0.17 22.10 -0.02
CA LEU A 115 -1.19 22.63 -0.04
C LEU A 115 -1.66 22.65 -1.50
N MET A 116 -2.65 21.84 -1.82
CA MET A 116 -3.26 21.76 -3.15
C MET A 116 -4.77 22.00 -3.02
N ASP A 117 -5.28 23.01 -3.73
CA ASP A 117 -6.70 23.41 -3.70
C ASP A 117 -7.27 23.61 -2.28
N GLY A 118 -6.46 24.20 -1.38
CA GLY A 118 -6.84 24.47 0.00
C GLY A 118 -6.81 23.27 0.94
N LYS A 119 -6.35 22.10 0.48
CA LYS A 119 -6.17 20.89 1.29
C LYS A 119 -4.70 20.50 1.40
N VAL A 120 -4.27 20.10 2.60
CA VAL A 120 -2.92 19.60 2.84
C VAL A 120 -2.86 18.12 2.46
N MET A 121 -2.00 17.79 1.50
CA MET A 121 -1.87 16.44 0.96
C MET A 121 -0.49 16.20 0.36
N TRP A 122 -0.14 14.93 0.17
CA TRP A 122 1.11 14.56 -0.49
C TRP A 122 1.12 15.00 -1.96
N SER A 123 2.28 15.43 -2.45
CA SER A 123 2.48 15.93 -3.82
C SER A 123 2.29 14.88 -4.92
N GLY A 124 2.06 13.62 -4.54
CA GLY A 124 1.87 12.51 -5.44
C GLY A 124 1.44 11.26 -4.69
N PRO A 125 1.18 10.15 -5.40
CA PRO A 125 0.80 8.89 -4.77
C PRO A 125 1.93 8.36 -3.89
N ILE A 126 1.56 7.73 -2.77
CA ILE A 126 2.51 7.09 -1.87
C ILE A 126 3.32 6.04 -2.64
N PRO A 127 4.66 6.08 -2.57
CA PRO A 127 5.48 5.17 -3.37
C PRO A 127 5.27 3.71 -2.94
N LYS A 128 5.16 2.80 -3.90
CA LYS A 128 5.06 1.36 -3.66
C LYS A 128 6.19 0.61 -4.32
N CYS A 129 6.65 -0.43 -3.64
CA CYS A 129 7.68 -1.33 -4.12
C CYS A 129 7.09 -2.73 -4.34
N GLY A 130 7.48 -3.36 -5.45
CA GLY A 130 7.01 -4.68 -5.83
C GLY A 130 8.07 -5.43 -6.63
N ALA A 131 8.02 -6.76 -6.54
CA ALA A 131 8.90 -7.62 -7.31
C ALA A 131 8.49 -7.60 -8.79
N PRO A 132 9.41 -7.36 -9.73
CA PRO A 132 9.09 -7.27 -11.15
C PRO A 132 8.83 -8.65 -11.77
N CYS A 133 7.94 -8.69 -12.77
CA CYS A 133 7.74 -9.88 -13.61
C CYS A 133 8.74 -9.85 -14.77
N GLY A 134 9.98 -10.25 -14.47
CA GLY A 134 11.07 -10.30 -15.43
C GLY A 134 12.01 -9.09 -15.39
N GLY A 135 13.06 -9.13 -16.23
CA GLY A 135 14.05 -8.06 -16.34
C GLY A 135 15.44 -8.56 -16.71
N HIS A 136 16.36 -7.62 -16.92
CA HIS A 136 17.75 -7.91 -17.25
C HIS A 136 18.69 -7.42 -16.14
N PHE A 137 19.52 -8.33 -15.61
CA PHE A 137 20.37 -8.10 -14.44
C PHE A 137 21.83 -8.24 -14.84
N SER A 138 22.58 -7.14 -14.80
CA SER A 138 24.00 -7.12 -15.13
C SER A 138 24.92 -6.91 -13.92
N ALA A 139 24.34 -6.74 -12.73
CA ALA A 139 25.10 -6.60 -11.50
C ALA A 139 25.80 -7.93 -11.14
N PRO A 140 27.01 -7.90 -10.54
CA PRO A 140 27.75 -9.11 -10.17
C PRO A 140 27.04 -9.95 -9.09
N SER A 141 26.09 -9.35 -8.37
CA SER A 141 25.20 -9.99 -7.44
C SER A 141 23.86 -9.25 -7.39
N GLY A 142 22.79 -9.95 -7.04
CA GLY A 142 21.50 -9.33 -6.78
C GLY A 142 20.47 -10.35 -6.34
N VAL A 143 19.26 -9.87 -6.06
CA VAL A 143 18.12 -10.68 -5.63
C VAL A 143 17.03 -10.61 -6.69
N ILE A 144 16.50 -11.77 -7.07
CA ILE A 144 15.34 -11.90 -7.95
C ILE A 144 14.20 -12.48 -7.14
N LEU A 145 13.04 -11.83 -7.20
CA LEU A 145 11.83 -12.22 -6.50
C LEU A 145 10.69 -12.41 -7.49
N SER A 146 9.81 -13.38 -7.23
CA SER A 146 8.59 -13.54 -8.00
C SER A 146 7.61 -12.40 -7.70
N PRO A 147 6.81 -11.91 -8.66
CA PRO A 147 5.75 -10.94 -8.40
C PRO A 147 4.83 -11.41 -7.27
N GLY A 148 4.56 -10.53 -6.30
CA GLY A 148 3.73 -10.84 -5.14
C GLY A 148 4.47 -11.37 -3.91
N TRP A 149 5.75 -11.74 -4.03
CA TRP A 149 6.57 -12.17 -2.88
C TRP A 149 6.60 -11.11 -1.75
N PRO A 150 6.52 -11.50 -0.45
CA PRO A 150 6.46 -12.88 0.08
C PRO A 150 5.06 -13.51 0.09
N GLY A 151 4.06 -12.82 -0.45
CA GLY A 151 2.71 -13.35 -0.66
C GLY A 151 2.59 -14.20 -1.92
N TYR A 152 1.34 -14.44 -2.33
CA TYR A 152 1.03 -15.23 -3.50
C TYR A 152 1.27 -14.45 -4.80
N TYR A 153 1.87 -15.11 -5.79
CA TYR A 153 1.90 -14.61 -7.15
C TYR A 153 0.50 -14.72 -7.78
N LYS A 154 0.20 -13.82 -8.72
CA LYS A 154 -1.05 -13.87 -9.49
C LYS A 154 -1.01 -15.01 -10.52
N ASP A 155 -2.18 -15.48 -10.92
CA ASP A 155 -2.30 -16.47 -11.98
C ASP A 155 -1.95 -15.88 -13.36
N SER A 156 -1.77 -16.75 -14.36
CA SER A 156 -1.54 -16.36 -15.76
C SER A 156 -0.33 -15.44 -16.02
N LEU A 157 0.71 -15.50 -15.18
CA LEU A 157 1.96 -14.77 -15.38
C LEU A 157 2.92 -15.54 -16.30
N ASN A 158 3.62 -14.81 -17.18
CA ASN A 158 4.72 -15.32 -18.00
C ASN A 158 5.93 -14.39 -17.84
N CYS A 159 6.71 -14.61 -16.77
CA CYS A 159 7.84 -13.77 -16.40
C CYS A 159 9.17 -14.38 -16.88
N GLU A 160 10.07 -13.56 -17.42
CA GLU A 160 11.40 -13.97 -17.88
C GLU A 160 12.48 -13.05 -17.30
N TRP A 161 13.50 -13.64 -16.68
CA TRP A 161 14.65 -12.92 -16.15
C TRP A 161 15.91 -13.36 -16.89
N VAL A 162 16.72 -12.40 -17.30
CA VAL A 162 18.03 -12.63 -17.91
C VAL A 162 19.09 -12.10 -16.94
N ILE A 163 20.10 -12.90 -16.65
CA ILE A 163 21.26 -12.50 -15.85
C ILE A 163 22.47 -12.51 -16.77
N GLU A 164 23.13 -11.37 -16.90
CA GLU A 164 24.32 -11.18 -17.72
C GLU A 164 25.52 -10.91 -16.80
N ALA A 165 26.47 -11.83 -16.76
CA ALA A 165 27.73 -11.63 -16.08
C ALA A 165 28.76 -10.98 -17.01
N GLU A 166 29.77 -10.33 -16.45
CA GLU A 166 30.89 -9.82 -17.23
C GLU A 166 31.58 -10.97 -18.01
N PRO A 167 32.10 -10.72 -19.22
CA PRO A 167 32.76 -11.75 -20.02
C PRO A 167 33.86 -12.49 -19.23
N GLY A 168 33.82 -13.82 -19.27
CA GLY A 168 34.76 -14.68 -18.54
C GLY A 168 34.31 -15.08 -17.13
N HIS A 169 33.24 -14.49 -16.60
CA HIS A 169 32.60 -14.93 -15.35
C HIS A 169 31.49 -15.94 -15.63
N SER A 170 31.29 -16.87 -14.69
CA SER A 170 30.16 -17.82 -14.70
C SER A 170 29.18 -17.45 -13.59
N ILE A 171 27.88 -17.61 -13.88
CA ILE A 171 26.79 -17.39 -12.93
C ILE A 171 26.58 -18.68 -12.11
N LYS A 172 26.28 -18.55 -10.82
CA LYS A 172 26.04 -19.67 -9.89
C LYS A 172 24.71 -19.52 -9.17
#